data_AF-A0A5C8J271-F1
#
_entry.id   AF-A0A5C8J271-F1
#
_cell.length_a   1.000
_cell.length_b   1.000
_cell.length_c   1.000
_cell.angle_alpha   90.00
_cell.angle_beta   90.00
_cell.angle_gamma   90.00
#
_symmetry.space_group_name_H-M   'P 1'
#
loop_
_entity.id
_entity.type
_entity.pdbx_description
1 polymer ?
#
loop_
_entity_poly.entity_id
_entity_poly.type
_entity_poly.pdbx_seq_one_letter_code
_entity_poly.pdbx_strand_id
1 'polypeptide(L)'
;MSAKKVRVEFLDGAGQGVGGVTVKASGCAELQTAPTGQAFFLVEDENFAIFANGGEVYKGSLSSLPEKIVFKQDGGSWKAA
;
A
#
# COMPACT_ATOMS: atom_id res chain seq x y z
N MET A 1 14.89 15.31 -2.00
CA MET A 1 14.51 14.50 -0.82
C MET A 1 14.98 13.09 -1.09
N SER A 2 15.46 12.35 -0.09
CA SER A 2 15.82 10.94 -0.27
C SER A 2 14.55 10.09 -0.28
N ALA A 3 14.56 9.02 -1.08
CA ALA A 3 13.47 8.06 -1.08
C ALA A 3 13.23 7.49 0.33
N LYS A 4 11.97 7.37 0.74
CA LYS A 4 11.58 6.70 1.98
C LYS A 4 10.95 5.35 1.67
N LYS A 5 11.23 4.36 2.52
CA LYS A 5 10.60 3.05 2.47
C LYS A 5 9.15 3.16 2.94
N VAL A 6 8.20 2.94 2.04
CA VAL A 6 6.77 2.81 2.35
C VAL A 6 6.44 1.32 2.42
N ARG A 7 5.94 0.89 3.58
CA ARG A 7 5.44 -0.47 3.80
C ARG A 7 3.92 -0.47 3.75
N VAL A 8 3.36 -1.32 2.89
CA VAL A 8 1.92 -1.57 2.81
C VAL A 8 1.62 -3.02 3.18
N GLU A 9 0.48 -3.24 3.79
CA GLU A 9 0.01 -4.57 4.20
C GLU A 9 -1.48 -4.71 3.93
N PHE A 10 -1.86 -5.75 3.18
CA PHE A 10 -3.22 -6.04 2.77
C PHE A 10 -3.74 -7.23 3.57
N LEU A 11 -4.82 -7.04 4.32
CA LEU A 11 -5.39 -8.03 5.22
C LEU A 11 -6.85 -8.35 4.86
N ASP A 12 -7.23 -9.61 4.97
CA ASP A 12 -8.62 -10.05 4.84
C ASP A 12 -9.45 -9.74 6.10
N GLY A 13 -10.72 -10.16 6.10
CA GLY A 13 -11.64 -9.98 7.23
C GLY A 13 -11.24 -10.71 8.52
N ALA A 14 -10.36 -11.71 8.44
CA ALA A 14 -9.80 -12.43 9.58
C ALA A 14 -8.46 -11.84 10.05
N GLY A 15 -7.95 -10.80 9.37
CA GLY A 15 -6.65 -10.19 9.65
C GLY A 15 -5.47 -10.97 9.06
N GLN A 16 -5.71 -11.90 8.14
CA GLN A 16 -4.66 -12.65 7.45
C GLN A 16 -4.17 -11.90 6.21
N GLY A 17 -2.88 -12.04 5.91
CA GLY A 17 -2.25 -11.39 4.76
C GLY A 17 -2.78 -11.91 3.42
N VAL A 18 -3.12 -10.99 2.51
CA VAL A 18 -3.63 -11.32 1.17
C VAL A 18 -2.54 -11.13 0.13
N GLY A 19 -1.94 -12.25 -0.30
CA GLY A 19 -0.94 -12.26 -1.37
C GLY A 19 -1.52 -12.08 -2.78
N GLY A 20 -0.68 -11.65 -3.72
CA GLY A 20 -1.06 -11.48 -5.13
C GLY A 20 -1.89 -10.23 -5.44
N VAL A 21 -2.09 -9.33 -4.47
CA VAL A 21 -2.78 -8.06 -4.70
C VAL A 21 -1.88 -7.18 -5.58
N THR A 22 -2.40 -6.76 -6.72
CA THR A 22 -1.73 -5.79 -7.58
C THR A 22 -1.71 -4.44 -6.89
N VAL A 23 -0.53 -3.89 -6.63
CA VAL A 23 -0.35 -2.65 -5.87
C VAL A 23 0.71 -1.76 -6.50
N LYS A 24 0.48 -0.45 -6.46
CA LYS A 24 1.41 0.56 -6.99
C LYS A 24 1.46 1.76 -6.05
N ALA A 25 2.65 2.33 -5.86
CA ALA A 25 2.82 3.66 -5.27
C ALA A 25 3.09 4.71 -6.37
N SER A 26 2.72 5.97 -6.14
CA SER A 26 3.09 7.08 -7.02
C SER A 26 4.60 7.07 -7.32
N GLY A 27 4.96 7.24 -8.60
CA GLY A 27 6.35 7.21 -9.04
C GLY A 27 7.02 5.82 -9.07
N CYS A 28 6.34 4.76 -8.63
CA CYS A 28 6.87 3.40 -8.64
C CYS A 28 6.24 2.51 -9.71
N ALA A 29 6.92 1.41 -10.05
CA ALA A 29 6.35 0.32 -10.82
C ALA A 29 5.28 -0.43 -10.02
N GLU A 30 4.37 -1.08 -10.73
CA GLU A 30 3.39 -1.97 -10.14
C GLU A 30 4.07 -3.25 -9.65
N LEU A 31 3.63 -3.73 -8.49
CA LEU A 31 4.09 -4.94 -7.83
C LEU A 31 2.89 -5.82 -7.44
N GLN A 32 3.17 -7.07 -7.07
CA GLN A 32 2.21 -7.92 -6.37
C GLN A 32 2.64 -8.11 -4.92
N THR A 33 1.67 -8.15 -4.00
CA THR A 33 1.96 -8.43 -2.59
C THR A 33 2.52 -9.84 -2.42
N ALA A 34 3.48 -9.98 -1.50
CA ALA A 34 3.97 -11.28 -1.06
C ALA A 34 2.83 -12.11 -0.40
N PRO A 35 2.99 -13.44 -0.20
CA PRO A 35 1.97 -14.26 0.46
C PRO A 35 1.51 -13.76 1.84
N THR A 36 2.33 -12.96 2.52
CA THR A 36 2.01 -12.29 3.79
C THR A 36 1.17 -11.00 3.63
N GLY A 37 0.76 -10.65 2.42
CA GLY A 37 0.01 -9.43 2.12
C GLY A 37 0.85 -8.16 2.01
N GLN A 38 2.17 -8.27 2.06
CA GLN A 38 3.06 -7.10 2.15
C GLN A 38 3.66 -6.71 0.80
N ALA A 39 3.85 -5.41 0.60
CA ALA A 39 4.69 -4.85 -0.44
C ALA A 39 5.49 -3.65 0.10
N PHE A 40 6.61 -3.36 -0.55
CA PHE A 40 7.54 -2.31 -0.14
C PHE A 40 7.89 -1.44 -1.33
N PHE A 41 7.81 -0.13 -1.14
CA PHE A 41 8.14 0.87 -2.14
C PHE A 41 9.21 1.82 -1.62
N LEU A 42 10.03 2.34 -2.53
CA LEU A 42 10.90 3.48 -2.26
C LEU A 42 10.26 4.68 -2.95
N VAL A 43 9.67 5.57 -2.16
CA VAL A 43 8.90 6.72 -2.64
C VAL A 43 9.71 7.99 -2.40
N GLU A 44 9.84 8.82 -3.43
CA GLU A 44 10.59 10.08 -3.39
C GLU A 44 9.68 11.31 -3.21
N ASP A 45 8.44 11.21 -3.68
CA ASP A 45 7.48 12.31 -3.63
C ASP A 45 6.92 12.50 -2.23
N GLU A 46 6.98 13.73 -1.71
CA GLU A 46 6.46 14.06 -0.37
C GLU A 46 4.98 13.73 -0.24
N ASN A 47 4.18 14.01 -1.28
CA ASN A 47 2.77 13.62 -1.35
C ASN A 47 2.64 12.44 -2.33
N PHE A 48 2.10 11.32 -1.87
CA PHE A 48 1.99 10.11 -2.67
C PHE A 48 0.63 9.45 -2.50
N ALA A 49 0.30 8.57 -3.45
CA ALA A 49 -0.88 7.74 -3.41
C ALA A 49 -0.48 6.26 -3.51
N ILE A 50 -1.32 5.39 -2.95
CA ILE A 50 -1.27 3.94 -3.16
C ILE A 50 -2.50 3.53 -3.96
N PHE A 51 -2.27 2.72 -4.97
CA PHE A 51 -3.29 2.12 -5.80
C PHE A 51 -3.29 0.61 -5.58
N ALA A 52 -4.47 0.01 -5.46
CA ALA A 52 -4.65 -1.43 -5.42
C ALA A 52 -5.66 -1.84 -6.49
N ASN A 53 -5.30 -2.84 -7.31
CA ASN A 53 -6.10 -3.31 -8.44
C ASN A 53 -6.56 -2.16 -9.37
N GLY A 54 -5.69 -1.16 -9.58
CA GLY A 54 -5.95 0.01 -10.42
C GLY A 54 -6.75 1.15 -9.77
N GLY A 55 -7.30 0.98 -8.56
CA GLY A 55 -8.02 2.02 -7.82
C GLY A 55 -7.16 2.69 -6.75
N GLU A 56 -7.28 4.01 -6.57
CA GLU A 56 -6.63 4.72 -5.45
C GLU A 56 -7.28 4.32 -4.12
N VAL A 57 -6.46 3.90 -3.15
CA VAL A 57 -6.92 3.38 -1.85
C VAL A 57 -6.32 4.15 -0.67
N TYR A 58 -5.30 4.98 -0.92
CA TYR A 58 -4.69 5.84 0.07
C TYR A 58 -4.03 7.03 -0.60
N LYS A 59 -4.04 8.17 0.11
CA LYS A 59 -3.26 9.36 -0.21
C LYS A 59 -2.72 9.94 1.08
N GLY A 60 -1.44 10.31 1.11
CA GLY A 60 -0.79 10.83 2.30
C GLY A 60 0.56 11.46 2.02
N SER A 61 1.28 11.78 3.09
CA SER A 61 2.60 12.40 3.01
C SER A 61 3.70 11.57 3.65
N LEU A 62 4.91 11.65 3.11
CA LEU A 62 6.10 10.99 3.66
C LEU A 62 6.54 11.57 5.01
N SER A 63 6.23 12.83 5.29
CA SER A 63 6.45 13.47 6.60
C SER A 63 5.56 12.91 7.71
N SER A 64 4.39 12.36 7.38
CA SER A 64 3.40 11.82 8.33
C SER A 64 3.23 10.30 8.22
N LEU A 65 4.18 9.63 7.55
CA LEU A 65 4.08 8.21 7.25
C LEU A 65 4.12 7.36 8.53
N PRO A 66 3.11 6.50 8.78
CA PRO A 66 3.18 5.51 9.84
C PRO A 66 4.23 4.44 9.52
N GLU A 67 4.58 3.59 10.50
CA GLU A 67 5.51 2.48 10.26
C GLU A 67 5.02 1.53 9.14
N LYS A 68 3.71 1.35 9.04
CA LYS A 68 3.04 0.60 7.97
C LYS A 68 1.65 1.17 7.69
N ILE A 69 1.23 1.09 6.44
CA ILE A 69 -0.14 1.38 6.03
C ILE A 69 -0.86 0.04 5.89
N VAL A 70 -1.92 -0.17 6.66
CA VAL A 70 -2.70 -1.40 6.63
C VAL A 70 -3.98 -1.16 5.82
N PHE A 71 -4.24 -2.02 4.85
CA PHE A 71 -5.45 -2.05 4.05
C PHE A 71 -6.29 -3.25 4.44
N LYS A 72 -7.58 -3.02 4.70
CA LYS A 72 -8.57 -4.08 4.90
C LYS A 72 -9.51 -4.18 3.71
N GLN A 73 -9.91 -5.41 3.39
CA GLN A 73 -10.85 -5.65 2.32
C GLN A 73 -12.24 -5.09 2.69
N ASP A 74 -12.81 -4.30 1.80
CA ASP A 74 -14.12 -3.64 1.98
C ASP A 74 -14.94 -3.75 0.69
N GLY A 75 -15.91 -4.66 0.66
CA GLY A 75 -16.88 -4.77 -0.44
C GLY A 75 -16.28 -4.98 -1.84
N GLY A 76 -15.10 -5.57 -1.96
CA GLY A 76 -14.38 -5.76 -3.24
C GLY A 76 -13.31 -4.70 -3.54
N SER A 77 -13.17 -3.69 -2.67
CA SER A 77 -12.09 -2.71 -2.67
C SER A 77 -11.22 -2.86 -1.42
N TRP A 78 -10.29 -1.92 -1.23
CA TRP A 78 -9.42 -1.82 -0.08
C TRP A 78 -9.55 -0.46 0.59
N LYS A 79 -9.52 -0.46 1.91
CA LYS A 79 -9.58 0.78 2.70
C LYS A 79 -8.44 0.79 3.71
N ALA A 80 -7.75 1.93 3.80
CA ALA A 80 -6.76 2.15 4.86
C ALA A 80 -7.45 2.10 6.23
N ALA A 81 -6.90 1.30 7.14
CA ALA A 81 -7.41 1.06 8.49
C ALA A 81 -6.80 2.01 9.52
#